data_AF-A0A356KJ46-F1
#
_entry.id   AF-A0A356KJ46-F1
#
_cell.length_a   1.000
_cell.length_b   1.000
_cell.length_c   1.000
_cell.angle_alpha   90.00
_cell.angle_beta   90.00
_cell.angle_gamma   90.00
#
_symmetry.space_group_name_H-M   'P 1'
#
loop_
_entity.id
_entity.type
_entity.pdbx_description
1 polymer ?
#
loop_
_entity_poly.entity_id
_entity_poly.type
_entity_poly.pdbx_seq_one_letter_code
_entity_poly.pdbx_strand_id
1 'polypeptide(L)'
;MGAMGGALGRGFVSFGLASGAPEAHLDGAVLAGPWSWVRPSRTGSFGAAILRPLEEDPVRSSTLIAASTLALLPAAAAVAQPKPALEPGELERLRGVVAQIHSEALTQRQTYGLLRDLCRTAPHRLSGSPGAAAAVEWARQTMVRLGLERVRLEPVVVPHWVRGEVERLELLEPLEAAGRLPILALGSSVATPREGITAEVISVESFEELKERAAAAKGKIVLFDHRFDARLLNTFAGYSKAVRYRYDGASEAARVGALAAIVRSMTPNVDDVPHTGNMGYAEGVPKIPTAAVSTKGAERISRLLKQGKRVRLHLRLDCQTLPDERSFNVVGELRGRELPDEVLVVGGHLDAWDVGQGAHDCGAGCTQSMTALALLKRLKLRPRRTLRCVLFMNEENGLGGGRAYAKDNADELGKHLLALESDRGGFTPRGFTTNANPGARAILDAIVGLLEPSGAGKLISGYGGADIGPMAASGVVQLGYLPDSQRYFDLHHTREDTFDKIHWRELELGTAAMASLLYGVADLKVSLPRNPPAKKKD
;
A
#
# COMPACT_ATOMS: atom_id res chain seq x y z
N MET A 1 40.40 8.25 -63.35
CA MET A 1 39.17 7.88 -64.06
C MET A 1 38.00 8.28 -63.17
N GLY A 2 37.63 9.58 -63.12
CA GLY A 2 36.64 10.26 -63.97
C GLY A 2 35.34 10.41 -63.15
N ALA A 3 35.12 11.51 -62.40
CA ALA A 3 34.52 12.80 -62.80
C ALA A 3 33.04 12.64 -63.23
N MET A 4 32.00 13.39 -62.82
CA MET A 4 31.72 14.70 -62.18
C MET A 4 30.36 14.57 -61.43
N GLY A 5 29.82 15.41 -60.53
CA GLY A 5 29.94 16.85 -60.26
C GLY A 5 28.57 17.56 -60.46
N GLY A 6 28.13 18.36 -59.47
CA GLY A 6 27.03 19.37 -59.56
C GLY A 6 25.74 18.98 -58.81
N ALA A 7 25.28 19.57 -57.69
CA ALA A 7 25.20 20.92 -57.12
C ALA A 7 23.91 21.73 -57.47
N LEU A 8 23.26 22.21 -56.40
CA LEU A 8 22.42 23.42 -56.24
C LEU A 8 20.91 23.38 -56.54
N GLY A 9 20.12 23.94 -55.61
CA GLY A 9 18.75 24.38 -55.85
C GLY A 9 17.90 24.63 -54.60
N ARG A 10 18.03 25.81 -53.98
CA ARG A 10 17.11 26.33 -52.95
C ARG A 10 15.74 26.65 -53.56
N GLY A 11 14.66 26.50 -52.79
CA GLY A 11 13.32 26.98 -53.16
C GLY A 11 12.35 26.99 -51.99
N PHE A 12 12.35 28.08 -51.22
CA PHE A 12 11.25 28.48 -50.32
C PHE A 12 10.05 28.93 -51.18
N VAL A 13 8.85 28.44 -50.88
CA VAL A 13 7.60 29.16 -51.21
C VAL A 13 6.65 29.06 -50.01
N SER A 14 6.33 30.24 -49.49
CA SER A 14 5.29 30.52 -48.50
C SER A 14 3.94 30.65 -49.21
N PHE A 15 2.86 30.15 -48.60
CA PHE A 15 1.53 30.74 -48.74
C PHE A 15 0.85 30.77 -47.37
N GLY A 16 0.42 31.96 -46.97
CA GLY A 16 -0.27 32.22 -45.72
C GLY A 16 -1.79 32.18 -45.83
N LEU A 17 -2.40 32.05 -44.64
CA LEU A 17 -3.65 32.61 -44.14
C LEU A 17 -4.93 32.51 -45.01
N ALA A 18 -5.95 31.82 -44.50
CA ALA A 18 -7.08 32.46 -43.79
C ALA A 18 -8.24 31.49 -43.48
N SER A 19 -8.78 31.63 -42.27
CA SER A 19 -10.19 31.57 -41.84
C SER A 19 -11.16 30.49 -42.37
N GLY A 20 -11.83 29.82 -41.43
CA GLY A 20 -13.18 29.28 -41.66
C GLY A 20 -13.53 28.05 -40.83
N ALA A 21 -14.02 28.26 -39.61
CA ALA A 21 -14.79 27.24 -38.89
C ALA A 21 -16.14 26.98 -39.59
N PRO A 22 -16.76 25.82 -39.34
CA PRO A 22 -18.19 25.83 -39.09
C PRO A 22 -18.50 25.22 -37.72
N GLU A 23 -19.25 26.01 -36.95
CA GLU A 23 -19.95 25.64 -35.73
C GLU A 23 -20.98 24.53 -36.02
N ALA A 24 -21.03 23.51 -35.16
CA ALA A 24 -22.16 22.60 -35.07
C ALA A 24 -22.88 22.88 -33.76
N HIS A 25 -24.04 23.53 -33.88
CA HIS A 25 -25.03 23.69 -32.83
C HIS A 25 -25.59 22.32 -32.40
N LEU A 26 -25.57 22.05 -31.10
CA LEU A 26 -26.50 21.13 -30.45
C LEU A 26 -27.07 21.83 -29.22
N ASP A 27 -28.29 22.34 -29.40
CA ASP A 27 -29.11 22.90 -28.34
C ASP A 27 -29.75 21.78 -27.50
N GLY A 28 -29.68 21.97 -26.18
CA GLY A 28 -30.86 21.89 -25.31
C GLY A 28 -31.29 20.52 -24.79
N ALA A 29 -30.97 20.21 -23.54
CA ALA A 29 -31.97 20.15 -22.45
C ALA A 29 -31.30 19.77 -21.12
N VAL A 30 -30.96 20.80 -20.34
CA VAL A 30 -30.64 20.69 -18.91
C VAL A 30 -31.97 20.62 -18.16
N LEU A 31 -32.28 19.46 -17.58
CA LEU A 31 -33.33 19.35 -16.57
C LEU A 31 -32.72 19.62 -15.19
N ALA A 32 -32.82 20.87 -14.76
CA ALA A 32 -32.65 21.27 -13.38
C ALA A 32 -33.94 20.95 -12.59
N GLY A 33 -33.84 20.05 -11.62
CA GLY A 33 -34.88 19.80 -10.61
C GLY A 33 -34.36 20.21 -9.22
N PRO A 34 -35.20 20.77 -8.34
CA PRO A 34 -34.75 21.43 -7.12
C PRO A 34 -34.60 20.41 -5.99
N TRP A 35 -33.39 20.27 -5.45
CA TRP A 35 -33.20 19.66 -4.13
C TRP A 35 -32.51 20.66 -3.22
N SER A 36 -33.34 21.28 -2.38
CA SER A 36 -32.95 22.19 -1.32
C SER A 36 -32.14 21.47 -0.24
N TRP A 37 -31.16 22.20 0.27
CA TRP A 37 -30.15 21.84 1.25
C TRP A 37 -30.72 21.41 2.61
N VAL A 38 -30.10 20.38 3.19
CA VAL A 38 -29.98 20.23 4.66
C VAL A 38 -28.51 20.02 4.98
N ARG A 39 -27.89 21.01 5.63
CA ARG A 39 -26.60 20.87 6.31
C ARG A 39 -26.81 20.10 7.62
N PRO A 40 -26.00 19.08 7.94
CA PRO A 40 -25.77 18.71 9.33
C PRO A 40 -24.59 19.52 9.87
N SER A 41 -24.87 20.28 10.92
CA SER A 41 -23.90 20.88 11.82
C SER A 41 -23.04 19.81 12.54
N ARG A 42 -21.81 20.21 12.86
CA ARG A 42 -20.79 19.52 13.66
C ARG A 42 -21.36 18.72 14.86
N THR A 43 -20.80 17.53 15.10
CA THR A 43 -19.90 17.19 16.23
C THR A 43 -19.77 15.67 16.31
N GLY A 44 -18.55 15.14 16.26
CA GLY A 44 -18.28 13.71 16.40
C GLY A 44 -16.78 13.44 16.48
N SER A 45 -16.17 13.84 17.60
CA SER A 45 -14.84 13.37 18.00
C SER A 45 -14.92 11.87 18.28
N PHE A 46 -14.15 11.05 17.57
CA PHE A 46 -13.80 9.71 18.00
C PHE A 46 -12.37 9.39 17.57
N GLY A 47 -11.56 9.01 18.57
CA GLY A 47 -10.11 9.00 18.52
C GLY A 47 -9.52 7.94 17.59
N ALA A 48 -8.40 8.30 16.99
CA ALA A 48 -7.48 7.36 16.36
C ALA A 48 -7.05 6.31 17.38
N ALA A 49 -7.34 5.04 17.10
CA ALA A 49 -6.84 3.91 17.86
C ALA A 49 -5.33 3.76 17.60
N ILE A 50 -4.53 4.38 18.45
CA ILE A 50 -3.08 4.21 18.51
C ILE A 50 -2.79 2.80 19.04
N LEU A 51 -2.18 1.95 18.21
CA LEU A 51 -1.55 0.71 18.65
C LEU A 51 -0.39 1.06 19.59
N ARG A 52 -0.59 0.86 20.90
CA ARG A 52 0.49 0.90 21.90
C ARG A 52 1.16 -0.49 21.98
N PRO A 53 2.50 -0.57 22.09
CA PRO A 53 3.17 -1.81 22.50
C PRO A 53 2.84 -2.12 23.96
N LEU A 54 2.67 -3.39 24.28
CA LEU A 54 2.58 -3.89 25.65
C LEU A 54 3.95 -3.73 26.32
N GLU A 55 4.03 -2.87 27.33
CA GLU A 55 5.11 -2.86 28.32
C GLU A 55 4.83 -3.97 29.34
N GLU A 56 5.78 -4.88 29.52
CA GLU A 56 5.83 -5.78 30.66
C GLU A 56 6.43 -5.02 31.85
N ASP A 57 5.75 -5.03 33.00
CA ASP A 57 6.33 -4.61 34.27
C ASP A 57 5.95 -5.58 35.40
N PRO A 58 6.79 -5.70 36.44
CA PRO A 58 7.00 -6.93 37.18
C PRO A 58 6.01 -7.15 38.34
N VAL A 59 5.80 -8.42 38.63
CA VAL A 59 4.99 -8.97 39.72
C VAL A 59 5.44 -8.41 41.08
N ARG A 60 4.52 -7.75 41.79
CA ARG A 60 4.58 -7.61 43.26
C ARG A 60 3.47 -8.43 43.91
N SER A 61 3.93 -9.40 44.68
CA SER A 61 3.15 -10.30 45.53
C SER A 61 2.30 -9.53 46.55
N SER A 62 1.01 -9.85 46.64
CA SER A 62 0.26 -9.68 47.88
C SER A 62 -0.79 -10.78 48.01
N THR A 63 -0.63 -11.53 49.09
CA THR A 63 -1.39 -12.69 49.52
C THR A 63 -2.78 -12.25 49.98
N LEU A 64 -3.84 -12.78 49.36
CA LEU A 64 -5.17 -12.79 49.95
C LEU A 64 -5.77 -14.19 49.81
N ILE A 65 -5.84 -14.86 50.96
CA ILE A 65 -6.51 -16.13 51.17
C ILE A 65 -8.02 -15.83 51.20
N ALA A 66 -8.75 -16.30 50.20
CA ALA A 66 -10.20 -16.39 50.25
C ALA A 66 -10.59 -17.85 49.95
N ALA A 67 -10.98 -18.56 51.01
CA ALA A 67 -11.56 -19.89 50.92
C ALA A 67 -12.94 -19.79 50.24
N SER A 68 -13.13 -20.55 49.17
CA SER A 68 -14.45 -20.75 48.56
C SER A 68 -14.54 -22.17 48.00
N THR A 69 -15.33 -22.97 48.71
CA THR A 69 -15.98 -24.24 48.36
C THR A 69 -15.77 -24.76 46.93
N LEU A 70 -15.05 -25.87 46.83
CA LEU A 70 -14.87 -26.69 45.63
C LEU A 70 -16.19 -27.41 45.28
N ALA A 71 -17.03 -26.79 44.47
CA ALA A 71 -18.07 -27.51 43.74
C ALA A 71 -17.43 -28.11 42.47
N LEU A 72 -17.27 -29.44 42.45
CA LEU A 72 -16.91 -30.20 41.25
C LEU A 72 -18.05 -30.07 40.22
N LEU A 73 -17.96 -29.06 39.36
CA LEU A 73 -18.66 -29.05 38.09
C LEU A 73 -17.93 -30.03 37.16
N PRO A 74 -18.62 -30.94 36.46
CA PRO A 74 -17.97 -31.75 35.44
C PRO A 74 -17.40 -30.77 34.42
N ALA A 75 -16.10 -30.88 34.16
CA ALA A 75 -15.48 -30.21 33.02
C ALA A 75 -16.30 -30.61 31.79
N ALA A 76 -17.07 -29.67 31.25
CA ALA A 76 -17.69 -29.85 29.96
C ALA A 76 -16.54 -30.11 29.00
N ALA A 77 -16.36 -31.38 28.63
CA ALA A 77 -15.47 -31.75 27.56
C ALA A 77 -15.83 -30.86 26.38
N ALA A 78 -14.95 -29.93 26.04
CA ALA A 78 -15.08 -29.19 24.81
C ALA A 78 -15.13 -30.25 23.72
N VAL A 79 -16.33 -30.50 23.19
CA VAL A 79 -16.52 -31.39 22.06
C VAL A 79 -15.66 -30.78 20.96
N ALA A 80 -14.51 -31.40 20.71
CA ALA A 80 -13.65 -31.04 19.60
C ALA A 80 -14.52 -31.16 18.36
N GLN A 81 -14.93 -30.02 17.82
CA GLN A 81 -15.65 -29.99 16.55
C GLN A 81 -14.79 -30.77 15.55
N PRO A 82 -15.32 -31.82 14.90
CA PRO A 82 -14.53 -32.60 13.96
C PRO A 82 -13.98 -31.63 12.90
N LYS A 83 -12.64 -31.66 12.71
CA LYS A 83 -12.00 -30.93 11.62
C LYS A 83 -12.75 -31.28 10.34
N PRO A 84 -13.26 -30.32 9.56
CA PRO A 84 -13.64 -30.60 8.20
C PRO A 84 -12.35 -30.96 7.45
N ALA A 85 -12.05 -32.26 7.38
CA ALA A 85 -10.95 -32.76 6.59
C ALA A 85 -11.40 -32.71 5.13
N LEU A 86 -10.61 -32.04 4.28
CA LEU A 86 -10.81 -32.12 2.84
C LEU A 86 -10.66 -33.58 2.43
N GLU A 87 -11.61 -34.09 1.65
CA GLU A 87 -11.57 -35.47 1.17
C GLU A 87 -10.29 -35.69 0.33
N PRO A 88 -9.55 -36.81 0.50
CA PRO A 88 -8.30 -37.04 -0.21
C PRO A 88 -8.42 -36.88 -1.74
N GLY A 89 -9.54 -37.32 -2.32
CA GLY A 89 -9.80 -37.15 -3.75
C GLY A 89 -10.05 -35.70 -4.19
N GLU A 90 -10.59 -34.86 -3.32
CA GLU A 90 -10.73 -33.42 -3.60
C GLU A 90 -9.37 -32.73 -3.60
N LEU A 91 -8.50 -33.08 -2.65
CA LEU A 91 -7.14 -32.55 -2.56
C LEU A 91 -6.27 -32.95 -3.76
N GLU A 92 -6.37 -34.20 -4.21
CA GLU A 92 -5.60 -34.67 -5.38
C GLU A 92 -6.08 -34.02 -6.68
N ARG A 93 -7.40 -33.83 -6.84
CA ARG A 93 -7.94 -33.02 -7.95
C ARG A 93 -7.40 -31.59 -7.91
N LEU A 94 -7.38 -30.95 -6.74
CA LEU A 94 -6.83 -29.61 -6.59
C LEU A 94 -5.34 -29.55 -6.94
N ARG A 95 -4.54 -30.56 -6.56
CA ARG A 95 -3.12 -30.65 -6.95
C ARG A 95 -2.93 -30.59 -8.47
N GLY A 96 -3.72 -31.33 -9.23
CA GLY A 96 -3.71 -31.28 -10.69
C GLY A 96 -4.05 -29.89 -11.24
N VAL A 97 -5.05 -29.23 -10.64
CA VAL A 97 -5.43 -27.86 -11.02
C VAL A 97 -4.33 -26.85 -10.69
N VAL A 98 -3.68 -26.95 -9.53
CA VAL A 98 -2.53 -26.09 -9.16
C VAL A 98 -1.42 -26.23 -10.20
N ALA A 99 -1.08 -27.45 -10.60
CA ALA A 99 -0.06 -27.67 -11.62
C ALA A 99 -0.44 -27.00 -12.96
N GLN A 100 -1.71 -27.09 -13.37
CA GLN A 100 -2.22 -26.44 -14.58
C GLN A 100 -2.14 -24.90 -14.48
N ILE A 101 -2.57 -24.32 -13.36
CA ILE A 101 -2.50 -22.87 -13.10
C ILE A 101 -1.06 -22.36 -13.18
N HIS A 102 -0.13 -23.04 -12.51
CA HIS A 102 1.29 -22.66 -12.51
C HIS A 102 1.92 -22.77 -13.90
N SER A 103 1.62 -23.85 -14.64
CA SER A 103 2.12 -24.03 -16.01
C SER A 103 1.65 -22.90 -16.93
N GLU A 104 0.37 -22.56 -16.88
CA GLU A 104 -0.24 -21.53 -17.72
C GLU A 104 0.26 -20.11 -17.36
N ALA A 105 0.38 -19.79 -16.07
CA ALA A 105 0.91 -18.48 -15.65
C ALA A 105 2.35 -18.25 -16.14
N LEU A 106 3.21 -19.26 -15.94
CA LEU A 106 4.64 -19.17 -16.27
C LEU A 106 4.92 -19.15 -17.78
N THR A 107 4.00 -19.65 -18.60
CA THR A 107 4.14 -19.67 -20.06
C THR A 107 3.57 -18.41 -20.72
N GLN A 108 2.42 -17.92 -20.24
CA GLN A 108 1.72 -16.79 -20.89
C GLN A 108 2.26 -15.42 -20.51
N ARG A 109 2.85 -15.27 -19.32
CA ARG A 109 3.45 -14.02 -18.82
C ARG A 109 2.52 -12.78 -18.90
N GLN A 110 1.21 -13.00 -18.72
CA GLN A 110 0.21 -11.96 -18.88
C GLN A 110 0.34 -10.88 -17.80
N THR A 111 0.64 -11.26 -16.56
CA THR A 111 0.77 -10.34 -15.43
C THR A 111 1.90 -9.35 -15.66
N TYR A 112 3.06 -9.84 -16.13
CA TYR A 112 4.22 -9.01 -16.44
C TYR A 112 3.94 -8.00 -17.56
N GLY A 113 3.20 -8.43 -18.58
CA GLY A 113 2.74 -7.55 -19.66
C GLY A 113 1.81 -6.44 -19.15
N LEU A 114 0.80 -6.80 -18.35
CA LEU A 114 -0.13 -5.83 -17.78
C LEU A 114 0.56 -4.84 -16.83
N LEU A 115 1.52 -5.30 -16.03
CA LEU A 115 2.26 -4.42 -15.13
C LEU A 115 3.08 -3.39 -15.91
N ARG A 116 3.72 -3.81 -17.00
CA ARG A 116 4.41 -2.89 -17.91
C ARG A 116 3.46 -1.83 -18.45
N ASP A 117 2.26 -2.25 -18.84
CA ASP A 117 1.27 -1.36 -19.44
C ASP A 117 0.74 -0.36 -18.41
N LEU A 118 0.48 -0.79 -17.16
CA LEU A 118 0.11 0.10 -16.06
C LEU A 118 1.22 1.13 -15.78
N CYS A 119 2.46 0.69 -15.60
CA CYS A 119 3.59 1.58 -15.32
C CYS A 119 3.84 2.61 -16.43
N ARG A 120 3.51 2.26 -17.69
CA ARG A 120 3.60 3.18 -18.83
C ARG A 120 2.41 4.13 -18.93
N THR A 121 1.21 3.63 -18.65
CA THR A 121 -0.04 4.40 -18.82
C THR A 121 -0.26 5.38 -17.67
N ALA A 122 0.05 4.95 -16.45
CA ALA A 122 -0.19 5.70 -15.23
C ALA A 122 0.98 5.54 -14.23
N PRO A 123 2.18 6.07 -14.55
CA PRO A 123 3.20 6.29 -13.53
C PRO A 123 2.74 7.40 -12.56
N HIS A 124 3.40 7.53 -11.41
CA HIS A 124 3.19 8.64 -10.48
C HIS A 124 1.71 8.86 -10.08
N ARG A 125 1.05 7.79 -9.65
CA ARG A 125 -0.41 7.72 -9.53
C ARG A 125 -0.91 7.89 -8.10
N LEU A 126 -0.41 8.91 -7.40
CA LEU A 126 -0.85 9.21 -6.03
C LEU A 126 -2.34 9.57 -6.04
N SER A 127 -3.08 9.18 -5.00
CA SER A 127 -4.51 9.46 -4.94
C SER A 127 -4.82 10.96 -5.13
N GLY A 128 -5.91 11.25 -5.85
CA GLY A 128 -6.30 12.60 -6.26
C GLY A 128 -5.54 13.16 -7.47
N SER A 129 -4.45 12.52 -7.92
CA SER A 129 -3.68 12.98 -9.08
C SER A 129 -4.28 12.57 -10.42
N PRO A 130 -3.88 13.23 -11.54
CA PRO A 130 -4.18 12.76 -12.89
C PRO A 130 -3.70 11.33 -13.17
N GLY A 131 -2.57 10.92 -12.57
CA GLY A 131 -2.04 9.55 -12.69
C GLY A 131 -2.99 8.53 -12.06
N ALA A 132 -3.57 8.82 -10.90
CA ALA A 132 -4.57 7.95 -10.27
C ALA A 132 -5.85 7.83 -11.12
N ALA A 133 -6.32 8.93 -11.71
CA ALA A 133 -7.48 8.91 -12.61
C ALA A 133 -7.20 8.06 -13.88
N ALA A 134 -6.00 8.17 -14.45
CA ALA A 134 -5.58 7.33 -15.58
C ALA A 134 -5.48 5.84 -15.19
N ALA A 135 -4.99 5.54 -13.99
CA ALA A 135 -4.91 4.18 -13.47
C ALA A 135 -6.30 3.53 -13.30
N VAL A 136 -7.28 4.28 -12.80
CA VAL A 136 -8.69 3.83 -12.67
C VAL A 136 -9.25 3.42 -14.03
N GLU A 137 -9.10 4.27 -15.05
CA GLU A 137 -9.61 3.97 -16.38
C GLU A 137 -8.86 2.82 -17.05
N TRP A 138 -7.52 2.78 -16.91
CA TRP A 138 -6.71 1.66 -17.37
C TRP A 138 -7.18 0.34 -16.75
N ALA A 139 -7.41 0.31 -15.43
CA ALA A 139 -7.84 -0.89 -14.72
C ALA A 139 -9.22 -1.35 -15.19
N ARG A 140 -10.19 -0.42 -15.27
CA ARG A 140 -11.55 -0.70 -15.73
C ARG A 140 -11.53 -1.31 -17.13
N GLN A 141 -10.83 -0.69 -18.07
CA GLN A 141 -10.72 -1.21 -19.43
C GLN A 141 -9.98 -2.54 -19.49
N THR A 142 -8.93 -2.71 -18.69
CA THR A 142 -8.16 -3.95 -18.63
C THR A 142 -9.03 -5.10 -18.12
N MET A 143 -9.79 -4.91 -17.05
CA MET A 143 -10.72 -5.93 -16.55
C MET A 143 -11.77 -6.33 -17.59
N VAL A 144 -12.30 -5.37 -18.36
CA VAL A 144 -13.22 -5.65 -19.49
C VAL A 144 -12.51 -6.46 -20.57
N ARG A 145 -11.29 -6.08 -20.98
CA ARG A 145 -10.50 -6.82 -22.00
C ARG A 145 -10.13 -8.24 -21.56
N LEU A 146 -9.89 -8.44 -20.26
CA LEU A 146 -9.67 -9.77 -19.66
C LEU A 146 -10.97 -10.60 -19.59
N GLY A 147 -12.12 -10.00 -19.92
CA GLY A 147 -13.42 -10.65 -19.92
C GLY A 147 -13.96 -10.88 -18.51
N LEU A 148 -13.53 -10.10 -17.51
CA LEU A 148 -14.13 -10.16 -16.19
C LEU A 148 -15.59 -9.68 -16.25
N GLU A 149 -16.42 -10.25 -15.39
CA GLU A 149 -17.85 -9.94 -15.29
C GLU A 149 -18.08 -8.77 -14.31
N ARG A 150 -19.21 -8.07 -14.43
CA ARG A 150 -19.64 -7.02 -13.47
C ARG A 150 -18.56 -5.97 -13.18
N VAL A 151 -17.80 -5.57 -14.20
CA VAL A 151 -16.78 -4.53 -14.08
C VAL A 151 -17.46 -3.21 -13.76
N ARG A 152 -17.10 -2.60 -12.64
CA ARG A 152 -17.72 -1.36 -12.13
C ARG A 152 -16.72 -0.50 -11.39
N LEU A 153 -17.08 0.77 -11.24
CA LEU A 153 -16.38 1.74 -10.41
C LEU A 153 -17.19 1.99 -9.15
N GLU A 154 -16.56 1.91 -7.98
CA GLU A 154 -17.17 2.24 -6.69
C GLU A 154 -16.58 3.56 -6.19
N PRO A 155 -17.39 4.61 -5.94
CA PRO A 155 -16.90 5.95 -5.69
C PRO A 155 -16.18 6.08 -4.35
N VAL A 156 -15.08 6.83 -4.33
CA VAL A 156 -14.29 7.14 -3.14
C VAL A 156 -13.94 8.64 -3.16
N VAL A 157 -13.97 9.30 -2.01
CA VAL A 157 -13.42 10.66 -1.86
C VAL A 157 -12.04 10.53 -1.22
N VAL A 158 -11.04 11.15 -1.83
CA VAL A 158 -9.63 10.97 -1.46
C VAL A 158 -8.93 12.33 -1.27
N PRO A 159 -7.97 12.43 -0.35
CA PRO A 159 -7.12 13.61 -0.23
C PRO A 159 -6.34 13.88 -1.53
N HIS A 160 -6.11 15.14 -1.82
CA HIS A 160 -5.30 15.57 -2.96
C HIS A 160 -4.10 16.38 -2.45
N TRP A 161 -2.94 15.73 -2.39
CA TRP A 161 -1.68 16.39 -2.05
C TRP A 161 -0.75 16.36 -3.26
N VAL A 162 -0.10 17.48 -3.54
CA VAL A 162 0.89 17.59 -4.62
C VAL A 162 2.23 18.02 -4.04
N ARG A 163 3.29 17.33 -4.47
CA ARG A 163 4.67 17.54 -4.00
C ARG A 163 5.25 18.89 -4.39
N GLY A 164 4.80 19.43 -5.52
CA GLY A 164 5.38 20.63 -6.12
C GLY A 164 6.69 20.38 -6.86
N GLU A 165 7.26 21.43 -7.44
CA GLU A 165 8.45 21.37 -8.30
C GLU A 165 9.75 21.67 -7.51
N VAL A 166 9.62 22.22 -6.31
CA VAL A 166 10.73 22.64 -5.46
C VAL A 166 10.87 21.70 -4.29
N GLU A 167 11.92 20.89 -4.36
CA GLU A 167 12.30 19.98 -3.29
C GLU A 167 13.84 20.00 -3.17
N ARG A 168 14.34 20.81 -2.24
CA ARG A 168 15.79 21.02 -2.06
C ARG A 168 16.20 21.07 -0.60
N LEU A 169 17.28 20.36 -0.30
CA LEU A 169 18.02 20.46 0.94
C LEU A 169 19.49 20.73 0.64
N GLU A 170 20.02 21.80 1.20
CA GLU A 170 21.42 22.20 1.05
C GLU A 170 22.10 22.23 2.40
N LEU A 171 23.28 21.61 2.48
CA LEU A 171 24.19 21.76 3.61
C LEU A 171 25.03 23.02 3.35
N LEU A 172 24.88 24.01 4.24
CA LEU A 172 25.56 25.30 4.13
C LEU A 172 26.81 25.40 5.02
N GLU A 173 26.72 24.86 6.23
CA GLU A 173 27.84 24.81 7.17
C GLU A 173 28.04 23.38 7.67
N PRO A 174 29.30 22.93 7.83
CA PRO A 174 30.53 23.69 7.57
C PRO A 174 30.85 23.80 6.05
N LEU A 175 31.53 24.87 5.64
CA LEU A 175 31.69 25.24 4.23
C LEU A 175 32.44 24.18 3.40
N GLU A 176 33.45 23.53 3.98
CA GLU A 176 34.21 22.46 3.34
C GLU A 176 33.37 21.21 3.06
N ALA A 177 32.23 21.07 3.73
CA ALA A 177 31.27 20.00 3.52
C ALA A 177 29.98 20.53 2.90
N ALA A 178 29.96 21.72 2.30
CA ALA A 178 28.76 22.27 1.68
C ALA A 178 28.29 21.44 0.46
N GLY A 179 27.01 21.53 0.14
CA GLY A 179 26.44 20.93 -1.06
C GLY A 179 25.03 20.38 -0.88
N ARG A 180 24.45 19.92 -1.98
CA ARG A 180 23.08 19.39 -2.00
C ARG A 180 23.03 18.01 -1.34
N LEU A 181 21.94 17.75 -0.62
CA LEU A 181 21.59 16.44 -0.08
C LEU A 181 20.31 15.94 -0.79
N PRO A 182 20.28 14.68 -1.26
CA PRO A 182 19.08 14.10 -1.85
C PRO A 182 17.95 13.99 -0.81
N ILE A 183 16.78 14.53 -1.16
CA ILE A 183 15.58 14.46 -0.32
C ILE A 183 14.34 14.10 -1.15
N LEU A 184 13.29 13.66 -0.44
CA LEU A 184 11.89 13.67 -0.88
C LEU A 184 11.03 14.30 0.22
N ALA A 185 10.14 15.23 -0.10
CA ALA A 185 9.09 15.68 0.79
C ALA A 185 8.25 14.48 1.26
N LEU A 186 7.78 14.51 2.50
CA LEU A 186 6.83 13.51 2.96
C LEU A 186 5.43 13.86 2.48
N GLY A 187 4.64 12.85 2.12
CA GLY A 187 3.25 13.05 1.73
C GLY A 187 2.46 13.70 2.86
N SER A 188 1.59 14.64 2.51
CA SER A 188 0.84 15.50 3.46
C SER A 188 1.65 16.62 4.11
N SER A 189 2.96 16.74 3.87
CA SER A 189 3.75 17.83 4.43
C SER A 189 3.33 19.20 3.90
N VAL A 190 3.48 20.25 4.72
CA VAL A 190 3.28 21.65 4.33
C VAL A 190 4.55 22.22 3.67
N ALA A 191 4.37 23.19 2.76
CA ALA A 191 5.47 23.95 2.18
C ALA A 191 6.28 24.74 3.22
N THR A 192 7.53 25.02 2.89
CA THR A 192 8.32 26.06 3.58
C THR A 192 7.80 27.46 3.19
N PRO A 193 8.15 28.52 3.96
CA PRO A 193 8.12 29.89 3.44
C PRO A 193 8.83 29.99 2.08
N ARG A 194 8.49 31.00 1.28
CA ARG A 194 8.98 31.14 -0.11
C ARG A 194 10.50 31.16 -0.21
N GLU A 195 11.12 31.82 0.76
CA GLU A 195 12.56 31.98 0.95
C GLU A 195 13.24 30.73 1.50
N GLY A 196 12.48 29.71 1.94
CA GLY A 196 12.99 28.49 2.58
C GLY A 196 13.26 28.66 4.07
N ILE A 197 13.71 27.59 4.73
CA ILE A 197 14.10 27.57 6.14
C ILE A 197 15.60 27.30 6.22
N THR A 198 16.35 28.26 6.75
CA THR A 198 17.76 28.08 7.09
C THR A 198 17.93 28.00 8.60
N ALA A 199 18.39 26.87 9.11
CA ALA A 199 18.58 26.70 10.56
C ALA A 199 19.68 25.68 10.87
N GLU A 200 20.16 25.73 12.12
CA GLU A 200 21.03 24.69 12.66
C GLU A 200 20.29 23.37 12.78
N VAL A 201 21.05 22.28 12.79
CA VAL A 201 20.51 20.92 12.93
C VAL A 201 20.76 20.37 14.32
N ILE A 202 19.78 19.66 14.84
CA ILE A 202 19.96 18.68 15.91
C ILE A 202 19.61 17.30 15.35
N SER A 203 20.45 16.31 15.61
CA SER A 203 20.15 14.91 15.30
C SER A 203 19.75 14.17 16.56
N VAL A 204 18.70 13.36 16.46
CA VAL A 204 18.18 12.48 17.52
C VAL A 204 17.81 11.11 16.91
N GLU A 205 17.92 10.05 17.69
CA GLU A 205 17.60 8.66 17.30
C GLU A 205 16.22 8.21 17.79
N SER A 206 15.59 8.96 18.71
CA SER A 206 14.27 8.66 19.25
C SER A 206 13.43 9.89 19.63
N PHE A 207 12.13 9.69 19.86
CA PHE A 207 11.25 10.75 20.38
C PHE A 207 11.55 11.05 21.85
N GLU A 208 11.99 10.06 22.61
CA GLU A 208 12.43 10.20 24.00
C GLU A 208 13.66 11.12 24.07
N GLU A 209 14.66 10.88 23.22
CA GLU A 209 15.85 11.73 23.14
C GLU A 209 15.47 13.17 22.71
N LEU A 210 14.53 13.32 21.77
CA LEU A 210 14.02 14.63 21.37
C LEU A 210 13.40 15.39 22.55
N LYS A 211 12.63 14.71 23.41
CA LYS A 211 12.02 15.30 24.60
C LYS A 211 13.07 15.71 25.62
N GLU A 212 14.07 14.88 25.87
CA GLU A 212 15.20 15.18 26.76
C GLU A 212 16.00 16.39 26.26
N ARG A 213 16.14 16.54 24.94
CA ARG A 213 16.89 17.61 24.29
C ARG A 213 16.00 18.74 23.75
N ALA A 214 14.77 18.87 24.25
CA ALA A 214 13.77 19.80 23.75
C ALA A 214 14.27 21.26 23.69
N ALA A 215 14.95 21.71 24.75
CA ALA A 215 15.51 23.06 24.81
C ALA A 215 16.54 23.33 23.69
N ALA A 216 17.34 22.32 23.32
CA ALA A 216 18.33 22.42 22.26
C ALA A 216 17.72 22.29 20.84
N ALA A 217 16.54 21.68 20.72
CA ALA A 217 15.82 21.51 19.45
C ALA A 217 15.02 22.74 19.03
N LYS A 218 14.67 23.62 19.98
CA LYS A 218 13.92 24.84 19.69
C LYS A 218 14.62 25.72 18.66
N GLY A 219 13.92 26.10 17.60
CA GLY A 219 14.43 26.94 16.52
C GLY A 219 15.38 26.22 15.54
N LYS A 220 15.50 24.88 15.64
CA LYS A 220 16.38 24.07 14.77
C LYS A 220 15.58 23.22 13.78
N ILE A 221 16.29 22.66 12.80
CA ILE A 221 15.82 21.52 12.03
C ILE A 221 16.15 20.25 12.81
N VAL A 222 15.15 19.41 13.06
CA VAL A 222 15.34 18.12 13.74
C VAL A 222 15.55 17.03 12.69
N LEU A 223 16.71 16.38 12.73
CA LEU A 223 16.97 15.13 12.00
C LEU A 223 16.64 13.94 12.91
N PHE A 224 15.65 13.13 12.51
CA PHE A 224 15.43 11.81 13.09
C PHE A 224 16.33 10.79 12.37
N ASP A 225 17.53 10.52 12.91
CA ASP A 225 18.51 9.55 12.36
C ASP A 225 18.28 8.14 12.94
N HIS A 226 17.02 7.74 13.09
CA HIS A 226 16.70 6.37 13.50
C HIS A 226 17.02 5.39 12.38
N ARG A 227 17.93 4.46 12.63
CA ARG A 227 18.39 3.50 11.63
C ARG A 227 17.39 2.35 11.46
N PHE A 228 17.20 1.95 10.21
CA PHE A 228 16.55 0.69 9.89
C PHE A 228 17.34 -0.48 10.50
N ASP A 229 16.69 -1.34 11.27
CA ASP A 229 17.35 -2.48 11.94
C ASP A 229 17.59 -3.64 10.97
N ALA A 230 18.72 -3.59 10.25
CA ALA A 230 19.12 -4.60 9.25
C ALA A 230 19.42 -5.99 9.85
N ARG A 231 19.45 -6.14 11.19
CA ARG A 231 19.65 -7.45 11.84
C ARG A 231 18.39 -8.30 11.84
N LEU A 232 17.22 -7.69 11.61
CA LEU A 232 15.94 -8.39 11.57
C LEU A 232 15.77 -9.09 10.22
N LEU A 233 15.67 -10.42 10.24
CA LEU A 233 15.47 -11.23 9.03
C LEU A 233 14.21 -10.84 8.24
N ASN A 234 13.15 -10.44 8.94
CA ASN A 234 11.99 -9.86 8.31
C ASN A 234 12.17 -8.34 8.21
N THR A 235 12.45 -7.84 7.00
CA THR A 235 12.63 -6.42 6.74
C THR A 235 11.39 -5.58 7.09
N PHE A 236 10.17 -6.12 7.01
CA PHE A 236 8.97 -5.42 7.46
C PHE A 236 8.99 -5.13 8.97
N ALA A 237 9.64 -5.97 9.78
CA ALA A 237 9.82 -5.68 11.20
C ALA A 237 10.81 -4.53 11.43
N GLY A 238 11.85 -4.41 10.59
CA GLY A 238 12.77 -3.27 10.57
C GLY A 238 12.06 -1.98 10.20
N TYR A 239 11.25 -2.02 9.13
CA TYR A 239 10.42 -0.91 8.70
C TYR A 239 9.44 -0.45 9.79
N SER A 240 8.71 -1.37 10.43
CA SER A 240 7.74 -1.05 11.48
C SER A 240 8.35 -0.32 12.68
N LYS A 241 9.63 -0.57 13.00
CA LYS A 241 10.34 0.16 14.06
C LYS A 241 10.70 1.59 13.65
N ALA A 242 10.97 1.82 12.36
CA ALA A 242 11.47 3.08 11.85
C ALA A 242 10.36 4.01 11.32
N VAL A 243 9.28 3.45 10.75
CA VAL A 243 8.22 4.21 10.07
C VAL A 243 7.53 5.25 10.97
N ARG A 244 7.50 5.05 12.29
CA ARG A 244 6.92 6.01 13.23
C ARG A 244 7.55 7.40 13.15
N TYR A 245 8.85 7.51 12.83
CA TYR A 245 9.52 8.80 12.69
C TYR A 245 9.08 9.53 11.42
N ARG A 246 8.79 8.78 10.34
CA ARG A 246 8.15 9.35 9.14
C ARG A 246 6.75 9.87 9.49
N TYR A 247 5.96 9.07 10.19
CA TYR A 247 4.56 9.39 10.41
C TYR A 247 4.34 10.51 11.43
N ASP A 248 4.94 10.40 12.62
CA ASP A 248 4.71 11.32 13.75
C ASP A 248 5.80 12.40 13.90
N GLY A 249 6.93 12.26 13.22
CA GLY A 249 8.13 13.08 13.47
C GLY A 249 7.91 14.58 13.30
N ALA A 250 7.10 15.00 12.33
CA ALA A 250 6.73 16.40 12.15
C ALA A 250 6.06 16.98 13.41
N SER A 251 5.15 16.22 14.01
CA SER A 251 4.38 16.64 15.18
C SER A 251 5.25 16.62 16.44
N GLU A 252 6.07 15.58 16.62
CA GLU A 252 7.00 15.50 17.76
C GLU A 252 8.04 16.63 17.74
N ALA A 253 8.62 16.93 16.57
CA ALA A 253 9.54 18.05 16.39
C ALA A 253 8.86 19.41 16.62
N ALA A 254 7.63 19.60 16.13
CA ALA A 254 6.89 20.84 16.32
C ALA A 254 6.58 21.11 17.81
N ARG A 255 6.27 20.08 18.61
CA ARG A 255 5.99 20.22 20.06
C ARG A 255 7.16 20.82 20.84
N VAL A 256 8.40 20.60 20.40
CA VAL A 256 9.60 21.17 21.03
C VAL A 256 10.07 22.48 20.38
N GLY A 257 9.28 23.02 19.43
CA GLY A 257 9.55 24.29 18.76
C GLY A 257 10.58 24.21 17.64
N ALA A 258 10.77 23.04 17.01
CA ALA A 258 11.55 22.91 15.79
C ALA A 258 10.90 23.67 14.62
N LEU A 259 11.71 24.11 13.66
CA LEU A 259 11.24 24.84 12.47
C LEU A 259 10.85 23.90 11.32
N ALA A 260 11.50 22.75 11.23
CA ALA A 260 11.21 21.68 10.28
C ALA A 260 11.76 20.34 10.79
N ALA A 261 11.29 19.25 10.20
CA ALA A 261 11.80 17.92 10.47
C ALA A 261 12.41 17.28 9.21
N ILE A 262 13.46 16.49 9.40
CA ILE A 262 14.05 15.63 8.38
C ILE A 262 14.08 14.22 8.96
N VAL A 263 13.69 13.24 8.17
CA VAL A 263 13.73 11.83 8.58
C VAL A 263 14.75 11.07 7.77
N ARG A 264 15.52 10.19 8.39
CA ARG A 264 16.32 9.20 7.67
C ARG A 264 15.38 8.30 6.86
N SER A 265 15.75 8.02 5.61
CA SER A 265 14.99 7.10 4.77
C SER A 265 14.93 5.67 5.34
N MET A 266 13.79 5.01 5.13
CA MET A 266 13.41 3.75 5.79
C MET A 266 13.93 2.53 5.04
N THR A 267 15.25 2.46 4.85
CA THR A 267 15.92 1.38 4.11
C THR A 267 17.14 0.89 4.88
N PRO A 268 17.48 -0.42 4.79
CA PRO A 268 18.77 -0.91 5.25
C PRO A 268 19.94 -0.42 4.39
N ASN A 269 19.69 0.07 3.17
CA ASN A 269 20.74 0.50 2.26
C ASN A 269 21.40 1.81 2.68
N VAL A 270 22.68 1.96 2.32
CA VAL A 270 23.44 3.20 2.47
C VAL A 270 23.67 3.80 1.09
N ASP A 271 22.74 4.64 0.65
CA ASP A 271 22.70 5.20 -0.69
C ASP A 271 22.19 6.66 -0.70
N ASP A 272 22.02 7.18 -1.91
CA ASP A 272 21.53 8.54 -2.18
C ASP A 272 20.06 8.54 -2.64
N VAL A 273 19.29 7.49 -2.32
CA VAL A 273 17.89 7.31 -2.71
C VAL A 273 16.98 7.62 -1.51
N PRO A 274 16.38 8.83 -1.45
CA PRO A 274 15.40 9.15 -0.42
C PRO A 274 14.07 8.40 -0.61
N HIS A 275 13.38 8.10 0.50
CA HIS A 275 12.08 7.43 0.53
C HIS A 275 10.98 8.37 1.01
N THR A 276 9.92 8.57 0.21
CA THR A 276 8.74 9.32 0.65
C THR A 276 7.80 8.42 1.47
N GLY A 277 6.56 8.85 1.65
CA GLY A 277 5.54 8.14 2.41
C GLY A 277 4.68 9.11 3.20
N ASN A 278 3.55 8.61 3.66
CA ASN A 278 2.59 9.43 4.37
C ASN A 278 3.09 9.82 5.76
N MET A 279 2.65 11.00 6.20
CA MET A 279 2.83 11.52 7.55
C MET A 279 1.54 12.15 8.09
N GLY A 280 1.44 12.23 9.41
CA GLY A 280 0.30 12.82 10.12
C GLY A 280 0.67 14.09 10.90
N TYR A 281 -0.23 15.06 10.89
CA TYR A 281 -0.17 16.18 11.84
C TYR A 281 -1.12 15.92 13.00
N ALA A 282 -0.59 15.95 14.22
CA ALA A 282 -1.41 15.86 15.42
C ALA A 282 -2.30 17.11 15.58
N GLU A 283 -3.52 16.91 16.06
CA GLU A 283 -4.44 18.01 16.33
C GLU A 283 -3.85 18.99 17.36
N GLY A 284 -4.03 20.30 17.12
CA GLY A 284 -3.53 21.36 17.99
C GLY A 284 -2.01 21.59 17.95
N VAL A 285 -1.26 20.83 17.15
CA VAL A 285 0.19 21.00 16.99
C VAL A 285 0.50 21.82 15.72
N PRO A 286 1.41 22.81 15.77
CA PRO A 286 1.83 23.54 14.58
C PRO A 286 2.34 22.61 13.48
N LYS A 287 1.89 22.84 12.24
CA LYS A 287 2.39 22.10 11.08
C LYS A 287 3.74 22.66 10.66
N ILE A 288 4.76 21.80 10.59
CA ILE A 288 6.10 22.18 10.12
C ILE A 288 6.47 21.42 8.84
N PRO A 289 7.26 22.01 7.93
CA PRO A 289 7.75 21.33 6.73
C PRO A 289 8.58 20.10 7.09
N THR A 290 8.40 19.00 6.34
CA THR A 290 9.04 17.72 6.63
C THR A 290 9.41 16.97 5.35
N ALA A 291 10.64 16.44 5.32
CA ALA A 291 11.15 15.64 4.21
C ALA A 291 11.95 14.43 4.71
N ALA A 292 12.05 13.38 3.91
CA ALA A 292 13.05 12.34 4.08
C ALA A 292 14.35 12.72 3.36
N VAL A 293 15.49 12.41 3.99
CA VAL A 293 16.82 12.50 3.39
C VAL A 293 17.35 11.10 3.11
N SER A 294 18.19 10.97 2.07
CA SER A 294 18.90 9.72 1.81
C SER A 294 19.71 9.24 3.02
N THR A 295 19.98 7.94 3.10
CA THR A 295 20.74 7.37 4.22
C THR A 295 22.20 7.88 4.25
N LYS A 296 22.84 8.07 3.09
CA LYS A 296 24.15 8.76 3.00
C LYS A 296 24.08 10.22 3.44
N GLY A 297 22.99 10.92 3.09
CA GLY A 297 22.76 12.30 3.50
C GLY A 297 22.62 12.43 5.03
N ALA A 298 21.81 11.57 5.65
CA ALA A 298 21.69 11.47 7.10
C ALA A 298 23.05 11.16 7.75
N GLU A 299 23.80 10.18 7.23
CA GLU A 299 25.13 9.84 7.76
C GLU A 299 26.14 10.97 7.65
N ARG A 300 26.09 11.75 6.56
CA ARG A 300 26.94 12.93 6.40
C ARG A 300 26.63 13.98 7.46
N ILE A 301 25.35 14.29 7.69
CA ILE A 301 24.91 15.23 8.73
C ILE A 301 25.36 14.73 10.11
N SER A 302 25.01 13.49 10.46
CA SER A 302 25.32 12.89 11.77
C SER A 302 26.81 12.80 12.04
N ARG A 303 27.64 12.50 11.03
CA ARG A 303 29.10 12.47 11.17
C ARG A 303 29.67 13.85 11.51
N LEU A 304 29.20 14.90 10.84
CA LEU A 304 29.66 16.27 11.09
C LEU A 304 29.28 16.74 12.49
N LEU A 305 28.04 16.45 12.93
CA LEU A 305 27.58 16.75 14.28
C LEU A 305 28.42 16.00 15.35
N LYS A 306 28.74 14.72 15.13
CA LYS A 306 29.59 13.91 16.03
C LYS A 306 31.04 14.42 16.09
N GLN A 307 31.51 15.11 15.05
CA GLN A 307 32.80 15.82 15.06
C GLN A 307 32.76 17.17 15.80
N GLY A 308 31.63 17.52 16.44
CA GLY A 308 31.45 18.80 17.12
C GLY A 308 31.29 19.99 16.15
N LYS A 309 31.10 19.73 14.86
CA LYS A 309 30.91 20.82 13.88
C LYS A 309 29.50 21.35 13.95
N ARG A 310 29.38 22.67 13.79
CA ARG A 310 28.10 23.34 13.56
C ARG A 310 27.57 22.95 12.18
N VAL A 311 26.39 22.35 12.13
CA VAL A 311 25.71 22.00 10.88
C VAL A 311 24.52 22.92 10.67
N ARG A 312 24.48 23.60 9.51
CA ARG A 312 23.37 24.46 9.10
C ARG A 312 22.84 24.00 7.76
N LEU A 313 21.53 23.77 7.68
CA LEU A 313 20.84 23.34 6.46
C LEU A 313 19.91 24.44 5.95
N HIS A 314 19.67 24.43 4.64
CA HIS A 314 18.62 25.19 3.99
C HIS A 314 17.62 24.23 3.34
N LEU A 315 16.38 24.24 3.81
CA LEU A 315 15.27 23.43 3.28
C LEU A 315 14.31 24.31 2.49
N ARG A 316 13.92 23.87 1.30
CA ARG A 316 12.88 24.51 0.49
C ARG A 316 11.94 23.46 -0.08
N LEU A 317 10.65 23.56 0.27
CA LEU A 317 9.54 22.73 -0.18
C LEU A 317 8.40 23.62 -0.68
N ASP A 318 7.76 23.29 -1.80
CA ASP A 318 6.57 23.98 -2.33
C ASP A 318 5.34 23.05 -2.45
N CYS A 319 5.32 21.97 -1.67
CA CYS A 319 4.18 21.06 -1.61
C CYS A 319 2.91 21.71 -1.06
N GLN A 320 1.75 21.24 -1.52
CA GLN A 320 0.46 21.79 -1.12
C GLN A 320 -0.62 20.70 -1.04
N THR A 321 -1.55 20.88 -0.10
CA THR A 321 -2.81 20.13 -0.06
C THR A 321 -3.87 20.93 -0.79
N LEU A 322 -4.47 20.30 -1.79
CA LEU A 322 -5.61 20.79 -2.55
C LEU A 322 -6.91 20.23 -1.95
N PRO A 323 -8.09 20.74 -2.38
CA PRO A 323 -9.35 20.13 -1.98
C PRO A 323 -9.40 18.64 -2.32
N ASP A 324 -10.08 17.86 -1.47
CA ASP A 324 -10.31 16.44 -1.72
C ASP A 324 -10.93 16.21 -3.10
N GLU A 325 -10.52 15.11 -3.74
CA GLU A 325 -10.87 14.76 -5.10
C GLU A 325 -11.75 13.50 -5.14
N ARG A 326 -12.60 13.39 -6.16
CA ARG A 326 -13.35 12.16 -6.38
C ARG A 326 -12.48 11.14 -7.13
N SER A 327 -12.50 9.91 -6.66
CA SER A 327 -11.83 8.78 -7.30
C SER A 327 -12.69 7.51 -7.15
N PHE A 328 -12.12 6.35 -7.48
CA PHE A 328 -12.87 5.10 -7.51
C PHE A 328 -12.01 3.90 -7.12
N ASN A 329 -12.61 2.96 -6.39
CA ASN A 329 -12.17 1.56 -6.44
C ASN A 329 -12.62 0.95 -7.78
N VAL A 330 -11.83 0.03 -8.32
CA VAL A 330 -12.18 -0.69 -9.56
C VAL A 330 -12.46 -2.15 -9.23
N VAL A 331 -13.66 -2.61 -9.57
CA VAL A 331 -14.12 -3.96 -9.22
C VAL A 331 -14.41 -4.78 -10.47
N GLY A 332 -14.02 -6.06 -10.48
CA GLY A 332 -14.36 -7.04 -11.51
C GLY A 332 -14.49 -8.45 -10.93
N GLU A 333 -15.34 -9.29 -11.52
CA GLU A 333 -15.73 -10.59 -10.95
C GLU A 333 -15.48 -11.75 -11.92
N LEU A 334 -15.20 -12.93 -11.34
CA LEU A 334 -15.43 -14.23 -11.95
C LEU A 334 -16.56 -14.89 -11.18
N ARG A 335 -17.79 -14.77 -11.69
CA ARG A 335 -19.00 -15.22 -10.97
C ARG A 335 -19.00 -16.73 -10.78
N GLY A 336 -19.31 -17.18 -9.56
CA GLY A 336 -19.40 -18.59 -9.20
C GLY A 336 -20.48 -19.34 -9.97
N ARG A 337 -20.28 -20.65 -10.20
CA ARG A 337 -21.24 -21.50 -10.94
C ARG A 337 -22.41 -22.03 -10.10
N GLU A 338 -22.28 -22.08 -8.78
CA GLU A 338 -23.25 -22.76 -7.89
C GLU A 338 -23.66 -21.90 -6.70
N LEU A 339 -22.69 -21.23 -6.06
CA LEU A 339 -22.87 -20.38 -4.89
C LEU A 339 -22.41 -18.95 -5.22
N PRO A 340 -23.03 -18.27 -6.21
CA PRO A 340 -22.54 -16.99 -6.72
C PRO A 340 -22.60 -15.84 -5.71
N ASP A 341 -23.37 -15.99 -4.63
CA ASP A 341 -23.48 -14.98 -3.58
C ASP A 341 -22.40 -15.09 -2.50
N GLU A 342 -21.70 -16.23 -2.41
CA GLU A 342 -20.53 -16.36 -1.54
C GLU A 342 -19.30 -15.80 -2.27
N VAL A 343 -18.60 -14.86 -1.62
CA VAL A 343 -17.56 -14.05 -2.27
C VAL A 343 -16.21 -14.25 -1.60
N LEU A 344 -15.18 -14.43 -2.44
CA LEU A 344 -13.79 -14.27 -2.05
C LEU A 344 -13.23 -13.04 -2.75
N VAL A 345 -12.73 -12.08 -1.97
CA VAL A 345 -12.11 -10.85 -2.47
C VAL A 345 -10.61 -11.06 -2.64
N VAL A 346 -10.05 -10.54 -3.73
CA VAL A 346 -8.60 -10.41 -3.94
C VAL A 346 -8.27 -8.99 -4.43
N GLY A 347 -7.19 -8.39 -3.95
CA GLY A 347 -6.85 -7.03 -4.35
C GLY A 347 -5.43 -6.58 -4.05
N GLY A 348 -5.17 -5.36 -4.47
CA GLY A 348 -4.04 -4.51 -4.09
C GLY A 348 -4.45 -3.06 -4.33
N HIS A 349 -3.68 -2.10 -3.83
CA HIS A 349 -4.01 -0.70 -4.04
C HIS A 349 -3.52 -0.19 -5.40
N LEU A 350 -4.36 0.61 -6.05
CA LEU A 350 -4.17 1.11 -7.38
C LEU A 350 -3.37 2.40 -7.40
N ASP A 351 -3.44 3.22 -6.35
CA ASP A 351 -2.54 4.35 -6.20
C ASP A 351 -1.11 3.91 -5.90
N ALA A 352 -0.18 4.85 -6.01
CA ALA A 352 1.22 4.69 -5.68
C ALA A 352 1.83 6.08 -5.45
N TRP A 353 2.95 6.18 -4.73
CA TRP A 353 3.64 7.47 -4.64
C TRP A 353 4.02 8.08 -6.00
N ASP A 354 4.05 9.40 -6.02
CA ASP A 354 4.23 10.29 -7.18
C ASP A 354 5.66 10.38 -7.71
N VAL A 355 6.60 9.56 -7.22
CA VAL A 355 8.03 9.65 -7.55
C VAL A 355 8.55 8.49 -8.40
N GLY A 356 7.90 7.33 -8.32
CA GLY A 356 8.23 6.14 -9.10
C GLY A 356 7.10 5.73 -10.05
N GLN A 357 7.21 4.52 -10.58
CA GLN A 357 6.13 3.90 -11.35
C GLN A 357 5.22 3.03 -10.47
N GLY A 358 5.51 2.87 -9.18
CA GLY A 358 4.73 2.02 -8.28
C GLY A 358 4.68 0.57 -8.76
N ALA A 359 5.80 0.04 -9.26
CA ALA A 359 5.81 -1.25 -9.93
C ALA A 359 5.63 -2.39 -8.93
N HIS A 360 6.40 -2.38 -7.84
CA HIS A 360 6.18 -3.25 -6.70
C HIS A 360 5.03 -2.74 -5.83
N ASP A 361 4.90 -1.42 -5.68
CA ASP A 361 4.02 -0.78 -4.72
C ASP A 361 3.01 0.18 -5.41
N CYS A 362 1.82 -0.27 -5.82
CA CYS A 362 1.32 -1.64 -5.74
C CYS A 362 0.79 -2.16 -7.09
N GLY A 363 1.49 -1.82 -8.17
CA GLY A 363 1.18 -2.31 -9.52
C GLY A 363 1.25 -3.84 -9.63
N ALA A 364 2.23 -4.47 -8.98
CA ALA A 364 2.37 -5.92 -8.90
C ALA A 364 1.11 -6.54 -8.28
N GLY A 365 0.70 -6.08 -7.10
CA GLY A 365 -0.51 -6.57 -6.43
C GLY A 365 -1.77 -6.44 -7.26
N CYS A 366 -1.98 -5.27 -7.87
CA CYS A 366 -3.10 -5.01 -8.76
C CYS A 366 -3.16 -5.99 -9.95
N THR A 367 -2.04 -6.14 -10.65
CA THR A 367 -1.98 -6.95 -11.87
C THR A 367 -2.05 -8.44 -11.57
N GLN A 368 -1.40 -8.92 -10.51
CA GLN A 368 -1.52 -10.31 -10.07
C GLN A 368 -2.97 -10.64 -9.67
N SER A 369 -3.66 -9.74 -8.98
CA SER A 369 -5.05 -9.93 -8.53
C SER A 369 -6.04 -10.07 -9.70
N MET A 370 -6.02 -9.17 -10.68
CA MET A 370 -6.90 -9.27 -11.84
C MET A 370 -6.52 -10.45 -12.75
N THR A 371 -5.22 -10.74 -12.87
CA THR A 371 -4.74 -11.85 -13.70
C THR A 371 -5.08 -13.20 -13.08
N ALA A 372 -5.13 -13.32 -11.75
CA ALA A 372 -5.57 -14.54 -11.09
C ALA A 372 -6.97 -14.98 -11.54
N LEU A 373 -7.93 -14.04 -11.63
CA LEU A 373 -9.27 -14.32 -12.14
C LEU A 373 -9.26 -14.62 -13.64
N ALA A 374 -8.53 -13.84 -14.43
CA ALA A 374 -8.43 -14.02 -15.87
C ALA A 374 -7.80 -15.37 -16.27
N LEU A 375 -6.80 -15.81 -15.51
CA LEU A 375 -6.12 -17.09 -15.66
C LEU A 375 -7.09 -18.25 -15.44
N LEU A 376 -7.87 -18.22 -14.35
CA LEU A 376 -8.89 -19.24 -14.07
C LEU A 376 -9.95 -19.27 -15.17
N LYS A 377 -10.39 -18.11 -15.65
CA LYS A 377 -11.33 -18.01 -16.78
C LYS A 377 -10.76 -18.64 -18.05
N ARG A 378 -9.50 -18.35 -18.41
CA ARG A 378 -8.82 -18.89 -19.59
C ARG A 378 -8.69 -20.41 -19.54
N LEU A 379 -8.39 -20.95 -18.35
CA LEU A 379 -8.33 -22.39 -18.09
C LEU A 379 -9.71 -23.06 -17.99
N LYS A 380 -10.80 -22.30 -18.16
CA LYS A 380 -12.19 -22.76 -18.00
C LYS A 380 -12.47 -23.31 -16.58
N LEU A 381 -11.70 -22.84 -15.60
CA LEU A 381 -11.83 -23.16 -14.19
C LEU A 381 -12.78 -22.17 -13.52
N ARG A 382 -14.09 -22.43 -13.61
CA ARG A 382 -15.11 -21.59 -12.96
C ARG A 382 -15.47 -22.16 -11.59
N PRO A 383 -15.07 -21.56 -10.45
CA PRO A 383 -15.30 -22.11 -9.12
C PRO A 383 -16.79 -22.05 -8.69
N ARG A 384 -17.16 -22.76 -7.61
CA ARG A 384 -18.54 -22.73 -7.06
C ARG A 384 -18.93 -21.32 -6.62
N ARG A 385 -18.02 -20.63 -5.92
CA ARG A 385 -18.19 -19.30 -5.33
C ARG A 385 -17.66 -18.20 -6.25
N THR A 386 -18.09 -16.96 -6.03
CA THR A 386 -17.61 -15.81 -6.81
C THR A 386 -16.24 -15.37 -6.33
N LEU A 387 -15.32 -15.15 -7.28
CA LEU A 387 -14.08 -14.41 -7.03
C LEU A 387 -14.30 -12.97 -7.45
N ARG A 388 -13.93 -12.01 -6.60
CA ARG A 388 -14.03 -10.58 -6.87
C ARG A 388 -12.65 -9.94 -6.74
N CYS A 389 -12.16 -9.35 -7.82
CA CYS A 389 -10.99 -8.49 -7.77
C CYS A 389 -11.44 -7.07 -7.42
N VAL A 390 -10.80 -6.46 -6.42
CA VAL A 390 -11.00 -5.06 -6.04
C VAL A 390 -9.62 -4.39 -6.07
N LEU A 391 -9.48 -3.35 -6.88
CA LEU A 391 -8.31 -2.48 -6.85
C LEU A 391 -8.67 -1.24 -6.06
N PHE A 392 -8.08 -1.11 -4.88
CA PHE A 392 -8.44 -0.07 -3.92
C PHE A 392 -7.75 1.24 -4.24
N MET A 393 -8.38 2.36 -3.99
CA MET A 393 -7.76 3.68 -4.14
C MET A 393 -7.43 4.28 -2.77
N ASN A 394 -6.38 5.10 -2.70
CA ASN A 394 -6.01 5.86 -1.51
C ASN A 394 -5.52 4.97 -0.36
N GLU A 395 -4.76 3.91 -0.62
CA GLU A 395 -4.09 3.17 0.46
C GLU A 395 -3.00 4.09 1.07
N GLU A 396 -2.12 4.58 0.21
CA GLU A 396 -0.83 5.19 0.52
C GLU A 396 -0.90 6.33 1.52
N ASN A 397 -1.97 7.13 1.41
CA ASN A 397 -2.17 8.33 2.18
C ASN A 397 -3.56 8.41 2.83
N GLY A 398 -4.25 7.29 3.03
CA GLY A 398 -5.51 7.37 3.76
C GLY A 398 -6.35 6.12 4.00
N LEU A 399 -6.09 4.96 3.39
CA LEU A 399 -6.97 3.78 3.35
C LEU A 399 -8.44 4.07 2.96
N GLY A 400 -8.68 5.09 2.13
CA GLY A 400 -10.03 5.54 1.77
C GLY A 400 -10.84 4.49 1.01
N GLY A 401 -10.19 3.79 0.08
CA GLY A 401 -10.80 2.76 -0.76
C GLY A 401 -11.29 1.56 0.02
N GLY A 402 -10.45 0.97 0.87
CA GLY A 402 -10.84 -0.15 1.73
C GLY A 402 -12.02 0.18 2.64
N ARG A 403 -12.03 1.38 3.25
CA ARG A 403 -13.14 1.83 4.10
C ARG A 403 -14.44 2.04 3.31
N ALA A 404 -14.35 2.66 2.14
CA ALA A 404 -15.51 2.85 1.26
C ALA A 404 -16.09 1.50 0.83
N TYR A 405 -15.24 0.55 0.40
CA TYR A 405 -15.67 -0.79 0.02
C TYR A 405 -16.42 -1.50 1.15
N ALA A 406 -15.85 -1.53 2.36
CA ALA A 406 -16.48 -2.20 3.50
C ALA A 406 -17.81 -1.54 3.92
N LYS A 407 -17.90 -0.21 3.80
CA LYS A 407 -19.13 0.55 4.09
C LYS A 407 -20.20 0.28 3.04
N ASP A 408 -19.87 0.41 1.76
CA ASP A 408 -20.84 0.36 0.67
C ASP A 408 -21.31 -1.07 0.37
N ASN A 409 -20.54 -2.08 0.76
CA ASN A 409 -20.88 -3.50 0.62
C ASN A 409 -21.31 -4.15 1.95
N ALA A 410 -21.64 -3.36 2.99
CA ALA A 410 -21.92 -3.86 4.33
C ALA A 410 -22.99 -4.99 4.37
N ASP A 411 -24.04 -4.88 3.55
CA ASP A 411 -25.15 -5.84 3.49
C ASP A 411 -24.74 -7.21 2.93
N GLU A 412 -23.68 -7.28 2.12
CA GLU A 412 -23.18 -8.53 1.55
C GLU A 412 -21.90 -9.05 2.22
N LEU A 413 -21.28 -8.27 3.13
CA LEU A 413 -20.11 -8.72 3.88
C LEU A 413 -20.40 -10.01 4.67
N GLY A 414 -21.67 -10.24 5.07
CA GLY A 414 -22.14 -11.49 5.68
C GLY A 414 -21.99 -12.74 4.80
N LYS A 415 -21.73 -12.59 3.49
CA LYS A 415 -21.41 -13.67 2.55
C LYS A 415 -19.98 -13.62 2.00
N HIS A 416 -19.17 -12.65 2.41
CA HIS A 416 -17.74 -12.62 2.12
C HIS A 416 -16.98 -13.60 3.01
N LEU A 417 -16.41 -14.66 2.43
CA LEU A 417 -15.75 -15.71 3.20
C LEU A 417 -14.28 -15.38 3.48
N LEU A 418 -13.61 -14.82 2.48
CA LEU A 418 -12.18 -14.55 2.51
C LEU A 418 -11.87 -13.25 1.76
N ALA A 419 -10.90 -12.48 2.25
CA ALA A 419 -10.28 -11.37 1.54
C ALA A 419 -8.76 -11.58 1.53
N LEU A 420 -8.15 -11.49 0.35
CA LEU A 420 -6.72 -11.61 0.11
C LEU A 420 -6.18 -10.29 -0.44
N GLU A 421 -5.11 -9.77 0.14
CA GLU A 421 -4.43 -8.58 -0.39
C GLU A 421 -2.98 -8.92 -0.77
N SER A 422 -2.53 -8.37 -1.89
CA SER A 422 -1.13 -8.40 -2.29
C SER A 422 -0.57 -7.00 -2.30
N ASP A 423 0.23 -6.68 -1.28
CA ASP A 423 0.74 -5.32 -1.04
C ASP A 423 2.18 -5.31 -0.50
N ARG A 424 3.01 -6.22 -1.03
CA ARG A 424 4.40 -6.43 -0.57
C ARG A 424 5.36 -6.66 -1.74
N GLY A 425 4.97 -6.22 -2.94
CA GLY A 425 5.73 -6.36 -4.16
C GLY A 425 5.60 -7.70 -4.88
N GLY A 426 6.07 -7.73 -6.14
CA GLY A 426 6.06 -8.90 -7.02
C GLY A 426 7.25 -9.85 -6.86
N PHE A 427 7.82 -9.99 -5.65
CA PHE A 427 8.97 -10.86 -5.42
C PHE A 427 8.57 -12.34 -5.26
N THR A 428 9.59 -13.21 -5.23
CA THR A 428 9.47 -14.66 -5.09
C THR A 428 8.48 -15.04 -3.98
N PRO A 429 7.44 -15.84 -4.25
CA PRO A 429 6.46 -16.20 -3.24
C PRO A 429 7.08 -17.03 -2.11
N ARG A 430 6.65 -16.76 -0.88
CA ARG A 430 6.95 -17.54 0.33
C ARG A 430 5.69 -18.12 0.98
N GLY A 431 4.52 -17.61 0.64
CA GLY A 431 3.22 -18.13 1.07
C GLY A 431 2.24 -17.01 1.39
N PHE A 432 1.57 -17.12 2.54
CA PHE A 432 0.54 -16.19 2.97
C PHE A 432 0.56 -15.92 4.48
N THR A 433 0.11 -14.74 4.89
CA THR A 433 -0.26 -14.45 6.28
C THR A 433 -1.78 -14.57 6.46
N THR A 434 -2.26 -14.87 7.66
CA THR A 434 -3.71 -14.98 7.92
C THR A 434 -4.13 -14.68 9.36
N ASN A 435 -5.35 -14.19 9.54
CA ASN A 435 -6.03 -14.09 10.84
C ASN A 435 -7.10 -15.19 11.05
N ALA A 436 -7.08 -16.26 10.24
CA ALA A 436 -8.10 -17.30 10.26
C ALA A 436 -8.24 -17.96 11.64
N ASN A 437 -9.49 -18.18 12.07
CA ASN A 437 -9.82 -19.05 13.20
C ASN A 437 -9.36 -20.51 12.93
N PRO A 438 -9.27 -21.38 13.97
CA PRO A 438 -8.74 -22.74 13.82
C PRO A 438 -9.42 -23.60 12.75
N GLY A 439 -10.73 -23.46 12.55
CA GLY A 439 -11.48 -24.23 11.55
C GLY A 439 -11.15 -23.81 10.11
N ALA A 440 -11.16 -22.50 9.85
CA ALA A 440 -10.73 -21.96 8.56
C ALA A 440 -9.24 -22.21 8.30
N ARG A 441 -8.41 -22.08 9.34
CA ARG A 441 -6.98 -22.31 9.27
C ARG A 441 -6.64 -23.72 8.81
N ALA A 442 -7.33 -24.74 9.33
CA ALA A 442 -7.09 -26.13 8.92
C ALA A 442 -7.35 -26.36 7.42
N ILE A 443 -8.38 -25.74 6.85
CA ILE A 443 -8.67 -25.79 5.41
C ILE A 443 -7.59 -25.06 4.61
N LEU A 444 -7.21 -23.86 5.07
CA LEU A 444 -6.19 -23.05 4.41
C LEU A 444 -4.81 -23.72 4.43
N ASP A 445 -4.39 -24.36 5.53
CA ASP A 445 -3.12 -25.10 5.61
C ASP A 445 -3.08 -26.24 4.57
N ALA A 446 -4.19 -26.96 4.38
CA ALA A 446 -4.26 -28.03 3.38
C ALA A 446 -4.11 -27.51 1.94
N ILE A 447 -4.76 -26.38 1.61
CA ILE A 447 -4.68 -25.78 0.27
C ILE A 447 -3.32 -25.13 0.05
N VAL A 448 -2.82 -24.34 1.00
CA VAL A 448 -1.50 -23.70 0.92
C VAL A 448 -0.39 -24.75 0.83
N GLY A 449 -0.53 -25.89 1.51
CA GLY A 449 0.41 -27.01 1.40
C GLY A 449 0.57 -27.57 -0.01
N LEU A 450 -0.43 -27.43 -0.89
CA LEU A 450 -0.29 -27.80 -2.31
C LEU A 450 0.68 -26.90 -3.07
N LEU A 451 0.96 -25.71 -2.56
CA LEU A 451 1.79 -24.70 -3.21
C LEU A 451 3.26 -24.80 -2.82
N GLU A 452 3.64 -25.76 -1.96
CA GLU A 452 5.03 -26.00 -1.56
C GLU A 452 5.97 -26.03 -2.78
N PRO A 453 5.71 -26.80 -3.86
CA PRO A 453 6.64 -26.91 -4.98
C PRO A 453 6.95 -25.58 -5.69
N SER A 454 6.14 -24.55 -5.46
CA SER A 454 6.34 -23.19 -5.99
C SER A 454 7.03 -22.23 -5.01
N GLY A 455 7.36 -22.71 -3.81
CA GLY A 455 7.90 -21.93 -2.70
C GLY A 455 6.83 -21.26 -1.82
N ALA A 456 5.55 -21.33 -2.20
CA ALA A 456 4.44 -20.63 -1.55
C ALA A 456 3.71 -21.45 -0.47
N GLY A 457 4.34 -22.50 0.07
CA GLY A 457 3.72 -23.47 0.98
C GLY A 457 3.56 -23.04 2.44
N LYS A 458 3.84 -21.78 2.81
CA LYS A 458 3.76 -21.31 4.20
C LYS A 458 2.47 -20.55 4.48
N LEU A 459 1.85 -20.83 5.61
CA LEU A 459 0.76 -20.03 6.16
C LEU A 459 1.12 -19.56 7.56
N ILE A 460 1.24 -18.25 7.76
CA ILE A 460 1.71 -17.65 9.01
C ILE A 460 0.58 -16.85 9.65
N SER A 461 0.39 -16.98 10.96
CA SER A 461 -0.58 -16.14 11.67
C SER A 461 -0.11 -14.68 11.65
N GLY A 462 -0.96 -13.75 11.26
CA GLY A 462 -0.57 -12.34 11.20
C GLY A 462 -1.56 -11.45 10.46
N TYR A 463 -1.06 -10.28 10.09
CA TYR A 463 -1.79 -9.26 9.36
C TYR A 463 -2.26 -9.76 7.98
N GLY A 464 -3.49 -9.43 7.60
CA GLY A 464 -4.02 -9.70 6.26
C GLY A 464 -3.53 -8.65 5.25
N GLY A 465 -4.10 -7.46 5.34
CA GLY A 465 -3.85 -6.36 4.42
C GLY A 465 -4.54 -5.07 4.88
N ALA A 466 -4.13 -3.93 4.34
CA ALA A 466 -4.56 -2.61 4.77
C ALA A 466 -5.95 -2.27 4.26
N ASP A 467 -6.20 -2.44 2.97
CA ASP A 467 -7.48 -2.15 2.36
C ASP A 467 -8.55 -3.20 2.70
N ILE A 468 -8.13 -4.42 3.01
CA ILE A 468 -9.04 -5.48 3.43
C ILE A 468 -9.37 -5.44 4.93
N GLY A 469 -8.53 -4.77 5.73
CA GLY A 469 -8.68 -4.62 7.19
C GLY A 469 -10.08 -4.18 7.66
N PRO A 470 -10.72 -3.17 7.03
CA PRO A 470 -12.08 -2.74 7.37
C PRO A 470 -13.15 -3.84 7.29
N MET A 471 -12.93 -4.93 6.53
CA MET A 471 -13.86 -6.06 6.45
C MET A 471 -13.74 -7.04 7.62
N ALA A 472 -12.66 -6.99 8.41
CA ALA A 472 -12.38 -7.96 9.46
C ALA A 472 -13.45 -7.98 10.56
N ALA A 473 -14.04 -6.83 10.89
CA ALA A 473 -15.10 -6.71 11.90
C ALA A 473 -16.35 -7.54 11.55
N SER A 474 -16.57 -7.79 10.26
CA SER A 474 -17.69 -8.59 9.76
C SER A 474 -17.41 -10.10 9.81
N GLY A 475 -16.24 -10.53 10.30
CA GLY A 475 -15.86 -11.95 10.39
C GLY A 475 -15.27 -12.52 9.09
N VAL A 476 -14.93 -11.67 8.12
CA VAL A 476 -14.27 -12.10 6.87
C VAL A 476 -12.83 -12.55 7.20
N VAL A 477 -12.45 -13.75 6.75
CA VAL A 477 -11.07 -14.26 6.94
C VAL A 477 -10.11 -13.44 6.08
N GLN A 478 -9.05 -12.91 6.67
CA GLN A 478 -8.09 -12.03 6.01
C GLN A 478 -6.79 -12.76 5.71
N LEU A 479 -6.29 -12.61 4.48
CA LEU A 479 -5.00 -13.12 4.05
C LEU A 479 -4.16 -12.00 3.42
N GLY A 480 -2.84 -12.09 3.63
CA GLY A 480 -1.86 -11.28 2.92
C GLY A 480 -0.96 -12.17 2.08
N TYR A 481 -0.72 -11.81 0.82
CA TYR A 481 0.33 -12.44 0.03
C TYR A 481 1.69 -12.17 0.69
N LEU A 482 2.49 -13.23 0.84
CA LEU A 482 3.80 -13.17 1.48
C LEU A 482 4.88 -13.48 0.44
N PRO A 483 5.42 -12.47 -0.25
CA PRO A 483 6.62 -12.59 -1.05
C PRO A 483 7.89 -12.51 -0.20
N ASP A 484 9.04 -12.76 -0.82
CA ASP A 484 10.35 -12.51 -0.23
C ASP A 484 10.52 -11.01 0.06
N SER A 485 10.81 -10.68 1.32
CA SER A 485 10.81 -9.30 1.78
C SER A 485 12.16 -8.60 1.66
N GLN A 486 13.24 -9.31 1.30
CA GLN A 486 14.61 -8.81 1.51
C GLN A 486 14.90 -7.53 0.72
N ARG A 487 14.31 -7.38 -0.48
CA ARG A 487 14.56 -6.24 -1.39
C ARG A 487 13.43 -5.20 -1.44
N TYR A 488 12.35 -5.38 -0.68
CA TYR A 488 11.18 -4.49 -0.80
C TYR A 488 11.52 -3.04 -0.43
N PHE A 489 12.22 -2.87 0.69
CA PHE A 489 12.62 -1.54 1.19
C PHE A 489 13.87 -0.98 0.51
N ASP A 490 14.37 -1.62 -0.55
CA ASP A 490 15.33 -1.00 -1.47
C ASP A 490 14.60 -0.07 -2.45
N LEU A 491 13.31 -0.32 -2.71
CA LEU A 491 12.53 0.29 -3.78
C LEU A 491 11.33 1.09 -3.26
N HIS A 492 10.66 0.55 -2.23
CA HIS A 492 9.40 1.06 -1.68
C HIS A 492 9.46 2.58 -1.41
N HIS A 493 8.50 3.30 -2.00
CA HIS A 493 8.36 4.76 -1.90
C HIS A 493 9.55 5.58 -2.46
N THR A 494 10.27 5.06 -3.45
CA THR A 494 11.39 5.77 -4.10
C THR A 494 11.14 5.99 -5.59
N ARG A 495 12.01 6.77 -6.22
CA ARG A 495 12.08 6.90 -7.68
C ARG A 495 12.51 5.59 -8.37
N GLU A 496 13.11 4.66 -7.63
CA GLU A 496 13.61 3.37 -8.16
C GLU A 496 12.52 2.30 -8.22
N ASP A 497 11.34 2.51 -7.63
CA ASP A 497 10.21 1.58 -7.82
C ASP A 497 9.65 1.67 -9.23
N THR A 498 10.30 0.92 -10.13
CA THR A 498 10.19 1.00 -11.58
C THR A 498 10.06 -0.39 -12.17
N PHE A 499 9.44 -0.48 -13.35
CA PHE A 499 9.16 -1.76 -13.98
C PHE A 499 10.40 -2.62 -14.25
N ASP A 500 11.57 -2.02 -14.49
CA ASP A 500 12.83 -2.77 -14.69
C ASP A 500 13.30 -3.54 -13.46
N LYS A 501 12.79 -3.22 -12.26
CA LYS A 501 13.09 -3.98 -11.03
C LYS A 501 12.24 -5.25 -10.89
N ILE A 502 11.23 -5.42 -11.72
CA ILE A 502 10.35 -6.59 -11.69
C ILE A 502 11.01 -7.76 -12.40
N HIS A 503 11.22 -8.85 -11.66
CA HIS A 503 11.55 -10.13 -12.27
C HIS A 503 10.27 -10.83 -12.76
N TRP A 504 10.12 -10.99 -14.08
CA TRP A 504 8.90 -11.53 -14.68
C TRP A 504 8.46 -12.86 -14.06
N ARG A 505 9.41 -13.77 -13.78
CA ARG A 505 9.08 -15.10 -13.26
C ARG A 505 8.60 -15.05 -11.81
N GLU A 506 9.15 -14.15 -11.00
CA GLU A 506 8.73 -13.99 -9.60
C GLU A 506 7.29 -13.48 -9.54
N LEU A 507 6.98 -12.49 -10.38
CA LEU A 507 5.63 -11.93 -10.50
C LEU A 507 4.59 -12.98 -10.94
N GLU A 508 4.89 -13.78 -11.96
CA GLU A 508 3.99 -14.83 -12.44
C GLU A 508 3.82 -15.96 -11.41
N LEU A 509 4.87 -16.31 -10.66
CA LEU A 509 4.77 -17.28 -9.57
C LEU A 509 3.81 -16.79 -8.48
N GLY A 510 3.85 -15.50 -8.12
CA GLY A 510 2.90 -14.92 -7.17
C GLY A 510 1.45 -14.95 -7.69
N THR A 511 1.25 -14.63 -8.97
CA THR A 511 -0.06 -14.74 -9.63
C THR A 511 -0.61 -16.16 -9.56
N ALA A 512 0.23 -17.15 -9.89
CA ALA A 512 -0.15 -18.56 -9.85
C ALA A 512 -0.49 -19.02 -8.42
N ALA A 513 0.28 -18.60 -7.42
CA ALA A 513 0.03 -18.94 -6.02
C ALA A 513 -1.32 -18.38 -5.54
N MET A 514 -1.61 -17.10 -5.86
CA MET A 514 -2.89 -16.47 -5.50
C MET A 514 -4.07 -17.11 -6.23
N ALA A 515 -3.97 -17.33 -7.54
CA ALA A 515 -5.01 -18.00 -8.32
C ALA A 515 -5.31 -19.41 -7.78
N SER A 516 -4.26 -20.16 -7.45
CA SER A 516 -4.37 -21.51 -6.90
C SER A 516 -5.06 -21.54 -5.54
N LEU A 517 -4.68 -20.63 -4.63
CA LEU A 517 -5.32 -20.50 -3.33
C LEU A 517 -6.80 -20.10 -3.46
N LEU A 518 -7.09 -19.06 -4.26
CA LEU A 518 -8.45 -18.56 -4.47
C LEU A 518 -9.35 -19.64 -5.06
N TYR A 519 -8.90 -20.34 -6.12
CA TYR A 519 -9.65 -21.46 -6.69
C TYR A 519 -9.82 -22.59 -5.68
N GLY A 520 -8.75 -22.96 -4.99
CA GLY A 520 -8.74 -24.02 -3.99
C GLY A 520 -9.81 -23.83 -2.92
N VAL A 521 -9.99 -22.60 -2.42
CA VAL A 521 -11.03 -22.28 -1.44
C VAL A 521 -12.41 -22.09 -2.09
N ALA A 522 -12.48 -21.37 -3.22
CA ALA A 522 -13.76 -21.04 -3.86
C ALA A 522 -14.48 -22.24 -4.48
N ASP A 523 -13.76 -23.33 -4.79
CA ASP A 523 -14.32 -24.52 -5.43
C ASP A 523 -14.69 -25.65 -4.46
N LEU A 524 -14.37 -25.51 -3.17
CA LEU A 524 -14.71 -26.50 -2.14
C LEU A 524 -16.22 -26.74 -2.03
N LYS A 525 -16.62 -27.97 -1.74
CA LYS A 525 -18.02 -28.27 -1.38
C LYS A 525 -18.43 -27.60 -0.06
N VAL A 526 -17.52 -27.57 0.91
CA VAL A 526 -17.74 -26.93 2.23
C VAL A 526 -17.42 -25.44 2.17
N SER A 527 -18.20 -24.60 2.86
CA SER A 527 -17.89 -23.17 2.99
C SER A 527 -16.78 -22.96 4.01
N LEU A 528 -15.90 -21.99 3.75
CA LEU A 528 -14.85 -21.61 4.68
C LEU A 528 -15.47 -21.00 5.95
N PRO A 529 -15.16 -21.51 7.16
CA PRO A 529 -15.65 -20.93 8.39
C PRO A 529 -15.24 -19.46 8.54
N ARG A 530 -16.19 -18.60 8.88
CA ARG A 530 -15.92 -17.18 9.14
C ARG A 530 -15.27 -16.99 10.51
N ASN A 531 -14.51 -15.92 10.66
CA ASN A 531 -14.01 -15.52 11.97
C ASN A 531 -15.17 -15.09 12.88
N PRO A 532 -15.06 -15.33 14.20
CA PRO A 532 -16.02 -14.78 15.13
C PRO A 532 -16.00 -13.24 15.03
N PRO A 533 -17.13 -12.56 15.25
CA PRO A 533 -17.14 -11.11 15.33
C PRO A 533 -16.09 -10.64 16.33
N ALA A 534 -15.36 -9.59 16.01
CA ALA A 534 -14.42 -9.00 16.96
C ALA A 534 -15.19 -8.64 18.24
N LYS A 535 -14.73 -9.14 19.41
CA LYS A 535 -15.29 -8.69 20.69
C LYS A 535 -15.12 -7.17 20.74
N LYS A 536 -16.21 -6.42 20.95
CA LYS A 536 -16.10 -5.00 21.29
C LYS A 536 -15.15 -4.93 22.48
N LYS A 537 -14.06 -4.18 22.36
CA LYS A 537 -13.28 -3.80 23.52
C LYS A 537 -14.17 -2.82 24.28
N ASP A 538 -14.69 -3.27 25.42
CA ASP A 538 -15.38 -2.42 26.39
C ASP A 538 -14.43 -1.35 26.97
#